data_AF-A0A5X8BXB1-F1
#
_entry.id   AF-A0A5X8BXB1-F1
#
_cell.length_a   1.000
_cell.length_b   1.000
_cell.length_c   1.000
_cell.angle_alpha   90.00
_cell.angle_beta   90.00
_cell.angle_gamma   90.00
#
_symmetry.space_group_name_H-M   'P 1'
#
loop_
_entity.id
_entity.type
_entity.pdbx_description
1 polymer ?
#
loop_
_entity_poly.entity_id
_entity_poly.type
_entity_poly.pdbx_seq_one_letter_code
_entity_poly.pdbx_strand_id
1 'polypeptide(L)'
;MNPFNAITFAALCGPLACPAAMAQEFIIQPAPVIAKPFEYSPSVEEFSRRMEEGKEILQKLTIAADDYYICLIDLNSQDAREFVSKNGTDTTEACEMFLRAFEEEVKRTIESPLPEFIRSELKVYWRHIAKARSSVTRLNNYIKSIFKETVTFSGRADLAGIAALASHTSNKLKSMQFH
;
A
#
# COMPACT_ATOMS: atom_id res chain seq x y z
N MET A 1 -19.37 0.81 2.98
CA MET A 1 -18.84 1.33 4.27
C MET A 1 -17.32 1.35 4.16
N ASN A 2 -16.62 2.41 4.60
CA ASN A 2 -15.16 2.45 4.56
C ASN A 2 -14.55 1.34 5.44
N PRO A 3 -13.78 0.41 4.86
CA PRO A 3 -13.20 -0.70 5.63
C PRO A 3 -12.09 -0.22 6.58
N PHE A 4 -11.55 0.98 6.37
CA PHE A 4 -10.42 1.52 7.13
C PHE A 4 -10.84 2.44 8.27
N ASN A 5 -12.03 2.34 8.85
CA ASN A 5 -12.36 3.19 9.99
C ASN A 5 -11.36 2.99 11.17
N ALA A 6 -11.29 3.95 12.09
CA ALA A 6 -10.31 3.94 13.18
C ALA A 6 -10.36 2.67 14.05
N ILE A 7 -11.55 2.09 14.25
CA ILE A 7 -11.74 0.87 15.04
C ILE A 7 -11.14 -0.33 14.29
N THR A 8 -11.43 -0.46 12.99
CA THR A 8 -10.84 -1.52 12.16
C THR A 8 -9.33 -1.37 12.10
N PHE A 9 -8.81 -0.15 11.93
CA PHE A 9 -7.38 0.10 11.91
C PHE A 9 -6.69 -0.30 13.21
N ALA A 10 -7.22 0.09 14.37
CA ALA A 10 -6.68 -0.30 15.67
C ALA A 10 -6.69 -1.83 15.88
N ALA A 11 -7.73 -2.52 15.40
CA ALA A 11 -7.83 -3.98 15.46
C ALA A 11 -6.79 -4.70 14.58
N LEU A 12 -6.28 -4.05 13.52
CA LEU A 12 -5.24 -4.61 12.64
C LEU A 12 -3.84 -4.50 13.24
N CYS A 13 -3.53 -3.44 13.99
CA CYS A 13 -2.16 -3.16 14.42
C CYS A 13 -1.54 -4.25 15.31
N GLY A 14 -2.30 -4.80 16.26
CA GLY A 14 -1.79 -5.81 17.20
C GLY A 14 -1.41 -7.14 16.54
N PRO A 15 -2.37 -7.82 15.85
CA PRO A 15 -2.10 -9.08 15.17
C PRO A 15 -1.01 -8.99 14.11
N LEU A 16 -0.91 -7.84 13.42
CA LEU A 16 0.10 -7.64 12.39
C LEU A 16 1.51 -7.50 13.00
N ALA A 17 1.68 -6.74 14.07
CA ALA A 17 3.00 -6.55 14.68
C ALA A 17 3.54 -7.80 15.42
N CYS A 18 2.65 -8.70 15.85
CA CYS A 18 2.98 -9.85 16.69
C CYS A 18 4.03 -10.81 16.07
N PRO A 19 3.92 -11.27 14.82
CA PRO A 19 4.91 -12.17 14.22
C PRO A 19 6.33 -11.57 14.12
N ALA A 20 6.45 -10.26 13.87
CA ALA A 20 7.76 -9.59 13.80
C ALA A 20 8.44 -9.56 15.18
N ALA A 21 7.68 -9.25 16.24
CA ALA A 21 8.20 -9.26 17.61
C ALA A 21 8.63 -10.67 18.04
N MET A 22 7.80 -11.69 17.79
CA MET A 22 8.13 -13.08 18.10
C MET A 22 9.39 -13.56 17.38
N ALA A 23 9.62 -13.12 16.13
CA ALA A 23 10.83 -13.47 15.41
C ALA A 23 12.10 -12.94 16.10
N GLN A 24 12.06 -11.74 16.69
CA GLN A 24 13.20 -11.16 17.39
C GLN A 24 13.58 -11.97 18.64
N GLU A 25 12.62 -12.64 19.28
CA GLU A 25 12.86 -13.49 20.45
C GLU A 25 13.73 -14.72 20.11
N PHE A 26 13.72 -15.19 18.86
CA PHE A 26 14.61 -16.27 18.39
C PHE A 26 16.08 -15.84 18.23
N ILE A 27 16.36 -14.53 18.19
CA ILE A 27 17.73 -13.99 18.15
C ILE A 27 18.35 -14.01 19.56
N ILE A 28 17.52 -13.83 20.59
CA ILE A 28 17.94 -13.64 21.99
C ILE A 28 18.30 -14.99 22.66
N GLN A 29 18.19 -16.13 21.98
CA GLN A 29 18.63 -17.41 22.53
C GLN A 29 20.06 -17.78 22.09
N PRO A 30 21.10 -17.44 22.87
CA PRO A 30 22.38 -18.13 22.77
C PRO A 30 22.24 -19.53 23.37
N ALA A 31 23.13 -20.42 22.93
CA ALA A 31 23.28 -21.82 23.35
C ALA A 31 22.95 -22.11 24.83
N PRO A 32 22.47 -23.32 25.17
CA PRO A 32 22.00 -23.66 26.51
C PRO A 32 23.18 -23.68 27.49
N VAL A 33 23.46 -22.55 28.13
CA VAL A 33 24.25 -22.50 29.35
C VAL A 33 23.26 -22.50 30.49
N ILE A 34 23.12 -23.67 31.11
CA ILE A 34 22.49 -23.98 32.40
C ILE A 34 22.12 -22.72 33.20
N ALA A 35 20.96 -22.15 32.90
CA ALA A 35 20.32 -21.09 33.66
C ALA A 35 18.83 -21.20 33.38
N LYS A 36 18.04 -21.10 34.44
CA LYS A 36 16.59 -21.36 34.54
C LYS A 36 15.81 -21.04 33.25
N PRO A 37 14.86 -21.89 32.84
CA PRO A 37 14.05 -21.62 31.65
C PRO A 37 13.30 -20.30 31.88
N PHE A 38 13.59 -19.30 31.05
CA PHE A 38 12.68 -18.17 30.90
C PHE A 38 11.36 -18.74 30.37
N GLU A 39 10.28 -18.49 31.09
CA GLU A 39 9.01 -19.22 31.00
C GLU A 39 8.21 -19.04 29.70
N TYR A 40 8.69 -18.30 28.70
CA TYR A 40 7.93 -18.15 27.46
C TYR A 40 8.85 -17.83 26.28
N SER A 41 9.48 -18.85 25.71
CA SER A 41 9.89 -18.78 24.30
C SER A 41 8.70 -19.23 23.46
N PRO A 42 8.18 -18.43 22.52
CA PRO A 42 7.04 -18.82 21.71
C PRO A 42 7.40 -20.10 20.94
N SER A 43 6.51 -21.08 21.00
CA SER A 43 6.73 -22.32 20.26
C SER A 43 6.71 -22.04 18.76
N VAL A 44 7.39 -22.86 17.97
CA VAL A 44 7.40 -22.74 16.50
C VAL A 44 5.98 -22.86 15.94
N GLU A 45 5.13 -23.66 16.58
CA GLU A 45 3.70 -23.78 16.28
C GLU A 45 2.95 -22.48 16.55
N GLU A 46 3.22 -21.80 17.68
CA GLU A 46 2.60 -20.52 17.98
C GLU A 46 3.00 -19.45 16.98
N PHE A 47 4.30 -19.37 16.63
CA PHE A 47 4.80 -18.46 15.61
C PHE A 47 4.10 -18.72 14.25
N SER A 48 4.03 -19.97 13.82
CA SER A 48 3.39 -20.36 12.56
C SER A 48 1.90 -20.02 12.53
N ARG A 49 1.18 -20.24 13.64
CA ARG A 49 -0.23 -19.86 13.78
C ARG A 49 -0.42 -18.34 13.67
N ARG A 50 0.39 -17.55 14.39
CA ARG A 50 0.32 -16.08 14.36
C ARG A 50 0.64 -15.51 12.98
N MET A 51 1.60 -16.13 12.30
CA MET A 51 1.93 -15.82 10.92
C MET A 51 0.74 -16.03 9.99
N GLU A 52 0.04 -17.16 10.11
CA GLU A 52 -1.12 -17.44 9.28
C GLU A 52 -2.29 -16.49 9.57
N GLU A 53 -2.57 -16.21 10.85
CA GLU A 53 -3.55 -15.19 11.27
C GLU A 53 -3.22 -13.83 10.66
N GLY A 54 -1.96 -13.41 10.72
CA GLY A 54 -1.48 -12.18 10.11
C GLY A 54 -1.69 -12.16 8.59
N LYS A 55 -1.37 -13.27 7.89
CA LYS A 55 -1.54 -13.39 6.43
C LYS A 55 -3.02 -13.28 6.04
N GLU A 56 -3.90 -13.94 6.78
CA GLU A 56 -5.35 -13.90 6.55
C GLU A 56 -5.89 -12.47 6.74
N ILE A 57 -5.44 -11.78 7.79
CA ILE A 57 -5.80 -10.38 8.04
C ILE A 57 -5.33 -9.47 6.89
N LEU A 58 -4.08 -9.60 6.44
CA LEU A 58 -3.56 -8.83 5.30
C LEU A 58 -4.33 -9.13 4.02
N GLN A 59 -4.73 -10.38 3.80
CA GLN A 59 -5.53 -10.75 2.65
C GLN A 59 -6.92 -10.11 2.68
N LYS A 60 -7.61 -10.17 3.82
CA LYS A 60 -8.92 -9.49 4.02
C LYS A 60 -8.80 -7.99 3.80
N LEU A 61 -7.73 -7.38 4.32
CA LEU A 61 -7.44 -5.96 4.13
C LEU A 61 -7.23 -5.61 2.65
N THR A 62 -6.45 -6.43 1.94
CA THR A 62 -6.18 -6.25 0.50
C THR A 62 -7.46 -6.31 -0.31
N ILE A 63 -8.30 -7.32 -0.07
CA ILE A 63 -9.60 -7.48 -0.74
C ILE A 63 -10.50 -6.28 -0.46
N ALA A 64 -10.62 -5.88 0.82
CA ALA A 64 -11.44 -4.73 1.18
C ALA A 64 -10.94 -3.42 0.55
N ALA A 65 -9.62 -3.22 0.42
CA ALA A 65 -9.03 -2.09 -0.27
C ALA A 65 -9.40 -2.08 -1.76
N ASP A 66 -9.26 -3.22 -2.41
CA ASP A 66 -9.51 -3.39 -3.83
C ASP A 66 -11.01 -3.26 -4.15
N ASP A 67 -11.88 -3.85 -3.36
CA ASP A 67 -13.34 -3.73 -3.49
C ASP A 67 -13.77 -2.26 -3.32
N TYR A 68 -13.24 -1.57 -2.32
CA TYR A 68 -13.54 -0.15 -2.11
C TYR A 68 -13.06 0.72 -3.29
N TYR A 69 -11.86 0.42 -3.83
CA TYR A 69 -11.34 1.08 -5.02
C TYR A 69 -12.24 0.84 -6.26
N ILE A 70 -12.67 -0.39 -6.50
CA ILE A 70 -13.59 -0.73 -7.60
C ILE A 70 -14.91 0.02 -7.44
N CYS A 71 -15.50 0.01 -6.24
CA CYS A 71 -16.72 0.78 -5.95
C CYS A 71 -16.56 2.27 -6.27
N LEU A 72 -15.42 2.88 -5.96
CA LEU A 72 -15.19 4.29 -6.26
C LEU A 72 -15.04 4.57 -7.76
N ILE A 73 -14.48 3.64 -8.53
CA ILE A 73 -14.33 3.76 -9.99
C ILE A 73 -15.67 3.65 -10.71
N ASP A 74 -16.57 2.80 -10.21
CA ASP A 74 -17.88 2.59 -10.81
C ASP A 74 -18.82 3.78 -10.59
N LEU A 75 -18.49 4.67 -9.64
CA LEU A 75 -19.21 5.91 -9.39
C LEU A 75 -18.76 7.03 -10.34
N ASN A 76 -19.68 7.96 -10.64
CA ASN A 76 -19.29 9.21 -11.27
C ASN A 76 -18.47 10.09 -10.30
N SER A 77 -17.73 11.07 -10.82
CA SER A 77 -16.79 11.86 -10.02
C SER A 77 -17.42 12.61 -8.85
N GLN A 78 -18.69 13.02 -8.95
CA GLN A 78 -19.37 13.75 -7.88
C GLN A 78 -19.83 12.80 -6.77
N ASP A 79 -20.42 11.67 -7.14
CA ASP A 79 -20.86 10.64 -6.18
C ASP A 79 -19.68 10.02 -5.45
N ALA A 80 -18.56 9.79 -6.15
CA ALA A 80 -17.32 9.31 -5.54
C ALA A 80 -16.78 10.31 -4.48
N ARG A 81 -16.82 11.63 -4.75
CA ARG A 81 -16.42 12.67 -3.78
C ARG A 81 -17.29 12.66 -2.54
N GLU A 82 -18.61 12.62 -2.71
CA GLU A 82 -19.54 12.55 -1.58
C GLU A 82 -19.34 11.28 -0.76
N PHE A 83 -19.16 10.15 -1.46
CA PHE A 83 -18.98 8.86 -0.81
C PHE A 83 -17.70 8.84 0.03
N VAL A 84 -16.59 9.36 -0.48
CA VAL A 84 -15.34 9.48 0.30
C VAL A 84 -15.50 10.49 1.45
N SER A 85 -16.11 11.64 1.20
CA SER A 85 -16.28 12.69 2.22
C SER A 85 -17.11 12.21 3.43
N LYS A 86 -18.16 11.42 3.19
CA LYS A 86 -18.98 10.80 4.25
C LYS A 86 -18.23 9.75 5.07
N ASN A 87 -17.15 9.20 4.52
CA ASN A 87 -16.43 8.05 5.06
C ASN A 87 -15.05 8.39 5.65
N GLY A 88 -14.56 9.62 5.45
CA GLY A 88 -13.26 10.11 5.92
C GLY A 88 -12.07 9.59 5.08
N THR A 89 -11.08 10.47 4.86
CA THR A 89 -9.85 10.18 4.08
C THR A 89 -8.65 9.83 4.95
N ASP A 90 -8.66 10.28 6.21
CA ASP A 90 -7.44 10.28 7.05
C ASP A 90 -7.01 8.86 7.43
N THR A 91 -7.96 7.93 7.49
CA THR A 91 -7.68 6.59 7.98
C THR A 91 -7.09 5.66 6.91
N THR A 92 -7.36 5.90 5.62
CA THR A 92 -6.73 5.14 4.52
C THR A 92 -5.26 5.55 4.36
N GLU A 93 -4.93 6.83 4.58
CA GLU A 93 -3.55 7.33 4.61
C GLU A 93 -2.78 6.79 5.83
N ALA A 94 -3.39 6.83 7.02
CA ALA A 94 -2.81 6.23 8.22
C ALA A 94 -2.53 4.72 8.04
N CYS A 95 -3.44 4.00 7.37
CA CYS A 95 -3.26 2.58 7.07
C CYS A 95 -2.05 2.33 6.15
N GLU A 96 -1.89 3.14 5.10
CA GLU A 96 -0.71 3.05 4.22
C GLU A 96 0.60 3.31 4.99
N MET A 97 0.63 4.36 5.80
CA MET A 97 1.82 4.71 6.60
C MET A 97 2.21 3.59 7.55
N PHE A 98 1.23 2.99 8.22
CA PHE A 98 1.46 1.84 9.09
C PHE A 98 2.00 0.64 8.32
N LEU A 99 1.37 0.25 7.21
CA LEU A 99 1.84 -0.89 6.41
C LEU A 99 3.25 -0.66 5.88
N ARG A 100 3.61 0.59 5.55
CA ARG A 100 4.97 0.96 5.14
C ARG A 100 5.97 0.81 6.27
N ALA A 101 5.69 1.38 7.43
CA ALA A 101 6.56 1.25 8.61
C ALA A 101 6.72 -0.22 9.02
N PHE A 102 5.64 -0.99 8.94
CA PHE A 102 5.65 -2.40 9.28
C PHE A 102 6.40 -3.26 8.26
N GLU A 103 6.28 -2.96 6.96
CA GLU A 103 7.09 -3.58 5.90
C GLU A 103 8.59 -3.39 6.16
N GLU A 104 9.00 -2.17 6.56
CA GLU A 104 10.40 -1.86 6.89
C GLU A 104 10.88 -2.61 8.13
N GLU A 105 10.06 -2.71 9.18
CA GLU A 105 10.42 -3.41 10.41
C GLU A 105 10.58 -4.91 10.20
N VAL A 106 9.66 -5.53 9.45
CA VAL A 106 9.77 -6.95 9.08
C VAL A 106 11.00 -7.19 8.23
N LYS A 107 11.33 -6.28 7.29
CA LYS A 107 12.54 -6.38 6.48
C LYS A 107 13.81 -6.35 7.35
N ARG A 108 13.92 -5.42 8.30
CA ARG A 108 15.05 -5.35 9.25
C ARG A 108 15.15 -6.63 10.09
N THR A 109 14.01 -7.17 10.51
CA THR A 109 13.96 -8.42 11.26
C THR A 109 14.46 -9.60 10.41
N ILE A 110 14.09 -9.68 9.14
CA ILE A 110 14.59 -10.70 8.18
C ILE A 110 16.11 -10.62 7.99
N GLU A 111 16.69 -9.41 8.03
CA GLU A 111 18.14 -9.18 7.87
C GLU A 111 18.95 -9.62 9.10
N SER A 112 18.29 -9.83 10.24
CA SER A 112 18.91 -10.29 11.49
C SER A 112 19.30 -11.78 11.44
N PRO A 113 20.15 -12.26 12.38
CA PRO A 113 20.57 -13.66 12.41
C PRO A 113 19.45 -14.56 12.95
N LEU A 114 18.48 -14.87 12.08
CA LEU A 114 17.35 -15.77 12.35
C LEU A 114 17.60 -17.18 11.80
N PRO A 115 17.03 -18.23 12.43
CA PRO A 115 16.91 -19.55 11.84
C PRO A 115 16.27 -19.49 10.45
N GLU A 116 16.74 -20.32 9.51
CA GLU A 116 16.33 -20.23 8.10
C GLU A 116 14.81 -20.42 7.92
N PHE A 117 14.19 -21.30 8.69
CA PHE A 117 12.74 -21.50 8.68
C PHE A 117 11.95 -20.23 9.04
N ILE A 118 12.35 -19.54 10.12
CA ILE A 118 11.71 -18.28 10.55
C ILE A 118 11.93 -17.19 9.49
N ARG A 119 13.14 -17.13 8.93
CA ARG A 119 13.48 -16.20 7.85
C ARG A 119 12.62 -16.44 6.60
N SER A 120 12.43 -17.69 6.19
CA SER A 120 11.62 -18.03 5.01
C SER A 120 10.16 -17.67 5.20
N GLU A 121 9.60 -17.96 6.38
CA GLU A 121 8.22 -17.62 6.71
C GLU A 121 8.02 -16.10 6.74
N LEU A 122 8.90 -15.35 7.42
CA LEU A 122 8.84 -13.88 7.43
C LEU A 122 8.95 -13.28 6.03
N LYS A 123 9.77 -13.83 5.14
CA LYS A 123 9.85 -13.37 3.74
C LYS A 123 8.52 -13.53 3.01
N VAL A 124 7.78 -14.61 3.26
CA VAL A 124 6.44 -14.79 2.69
C VAL A 124 5.51 -13.73 3.26
N TYR A 125 5.49 -13.57 4.58
CA TYR A 125 4.65 -12.57 5.26
C TYR A 125 4.92 -11.14 4.79
N TRP A 126 6.20 -10.78 4.64
CA TRP A 126 6.64 -9.50 4.09
C TRP A 126 6.03 -9.23 2.71
N ARG A 127 5.94 -10.23 1.82
CA ARG A 127 5.26 -10.07 0.52
C ARG A 127 3.77 -9.80 0.66
N HIS A 128 3.09 -10.42 1.64
CA HIS A 128 1.68 -10.13 1.93
C HIS A 128 1.50 -8.68 2.41
N ILE A 129 2.40 -8.18 3.26
CA ILE A 129 2.38 -6.78 3.73
C ILE A 129 2.58 -5.83 2.53
N ALA A 130 3.60 -6.07 1.71
CA ALA A 130 3.88 -5.26 0.54
C ALA A 130 2.72 -5.25 -0.47
N LYS A 131 2.04 -6.40 -0.66
CA LYS A 131 0.83 -6.50 -1.49
C LYS A 131 -0.32 -5.65 -0.92
N ALA A 132 -0.62 -5.81 0.37
CA ALA A 132 -1.67 -5.03 1.03
C ALA A 132 -1.38 -3.52 0.94
N ARG A 133 -0.12 -3.10 1.19
CA ARG A 133 0.30 -1.71 1.04
C ARG A 133 0.06 -1.21 -0.37
N SER A 134 0.46 -1.97 -1.39
CA SER A 134 0.27 -1.58 -2.79
C SER A 134 -1.20 -1.29 -3.12
N SER A 135 -2.13 -2.16 -2.67
CA SER A 135 -3.57 -1.94 -2.85
C SER A 135 -4.06 -0.67 -2.13
N VAL A 136 -3.64 -0.44 -0.88
CA VAL A 136 -3.99 0.77 -0.13
C VAL A 136 -3.40 2.03 -0.76
N THR A 137 -2.15 2.01 -1.21
CA THR A 137 -1.51 3.12 -1.94
C THR A 137 -2.28 3.45 -3.22
N ARG A 138 -2.70 2.44 -3.98
CA ARG A 138 -3.52 2.64 -5.20
C ARG A 138 -4.84 3.34 -4.87
N LEU A 139 -5.53 2.87 -3.83
CA LEU A 139 -6.75 3.49 -3.34
C LEU A 139 -6.52 4.95 -2.92
N ASN A 140 -5.47 5.22 -2.13
CA ASN A 140 -5.13 6.57 -1.67
C ASN A 140 -4.81 7.52 -2.83
N ASN A 141 -4.05 7.06 -3.81
CA ASN A 141 -3.75 7.84 -5.01
C ASN A 141 -5.01 8.19 -5.79
N TYR A 142 -5.94 7.24 -5.91
CA TYR A 142 -7.22 7.48 -6.57
C TYR A 142 -8.08 8.48 -5.81
N ILE A 143 -8.23 8.30 -4.48
CA ILE A 143 -8.92 9.27 -3.61
C ILE A 143 -8.34 10.67 -3.82
N LYS A 144 -7.01 10.83 -3.72
CA LYS A 144 -6.33 12.12 -3.96
C LYS A 144 -6.62 12.67 -5.36
N SER A 145 -6.69 11.82 -6.39
CA SER A 145 -6.99 12.25 -7.75
C SER A 145 -8.42 12.76 -7.92
N ILE A 146 -9.39 12.18 -7.20
CA ILE A 146 -10.80 12.60 -7.26
C ILE A 146 -10.96 14.03 -6.73
N PHE A 147 -10.19 14.42 -5.70
CA PHE A 147 -10.24 15.76 -5.11
C PHE A 147 -9.30 16.77 -5.77
N LYS A 148 -8.45 16.35 -6.71
CA LYS A 148 -7.56 17.26 -7.41
C LYS A 148 -8.37 18.15 -8.34
N GLU A 149 -8.28 19.47 -8.15
CA GLU A 149 -8.87 20.42 -9.08
C GLU A 149 -8.27 20.25 -10.48
N THR A 150 -9.12 20.25 -11.50
CA THR A 150 -8.68 20.30 -12.89
C THR A 150 -7.91 21.59 -13.09
N VAL A 151 -6.60 21.47 -13.26
CA VAL A 151 -5.76 22.60 -13.64
C VAL A 151 -6.11 22.96 -15.08
N THR A 152 -6.92 24.01 -15.27
CA THR A 152 -7.10 24.61 -16.57
C THR A 152 -5.76 25.23 -16.98
N PHE A 153 -5.12 24.65 -17.98
CA PHE A 153 -3.90 25.21 -18.54
C PHE A 153 -4.22 26.56 -19.19
N SER A 154 -3.88 27.66 -18.51
CA SER A 154 -3.98 29.01 -19.08
C SER A 154 -2.71 29.32 -19.88
N GLY A 155 -2.62 28.77 -21.08
CA GLY A 155 -1.57 29.15 -22.03
C GLY A 155 -1.92 30.44 -22.75
N ARG A 156 -0.99 31.41 -22.83
CA ARG A 156 -1.07 32.55 -23.76
C ARG A 156 -0.82 32.16 -25.22
N ALA A 157 -0.72 30.86 -25.51
CA ALA A 157 -0.47 30.37 -26.85
C ALA A 157 -1.67 30.71 -27.73
N ASP A 158 -1.44 31.55 -28.74
CA ASP A 158 -2.41 31.81 -29.79
C ASP A 158 -2.56 30.54 -30.65
N LEU A 159 -3.50 29.67 -30.24
CA LEU A 159 -3.80 28.43 -30.94
C LEU A 159 -4.25 28.69 -32.39
N ALA A 160 -4.86 29.85 -32.67
CA ALA A 160 -5.21 30.25 -34.02
C ALA A 160 -3.97 30.60 -34.84
N GLY A 161 -3.02 31.33 -34.26
CA GLY A 161 -1.71 31.60 -34.86
C GLY A 161 -0.90 30.34 -35.15
N ILE A 162 -0.92 29.37 -34.24
CA ILE A 162 -0.27 28.05 -34.45
C ILE A 162 -0.95 27.28 -35.58
N ALA A 163 -2.29 27.27 -35.62
CA ALA A 163 -3.04 26.62 -36.70
C ALA A 163 -2.79 27.28 -38.07
N ALA A 164 -2.66 28.62 -38.11
CA ALA A 164 -2.33 29.38 -39.30
C ALA A 164 -0.91 29.08 -39.80
N LEU A 165 0.07 29.00 -38.91
CA LEU A 165 1.45 28.60 -39.22
C LEU A 165 1.54 27.17 -39.75
N ALA A 166 0.81 26.23 -39.14
CA ALA A 166 0.74 24.85 -39.59
C ALA A 166 0.13 24.76 -41.00
N SER A 167 -0.98 25.45 -41.24
CA SER A 167 -1.65 25.51 -42.54
C SER A 167 -0.76 26.12 -43.62
N HIS A 168 -0.09 27.23 -43.30
CA HIS A 168 0.86 27.89 -44.20
C HIS A 168 2.02 26.95 -44.55
N THR A 169 2.58 26.24 -43.57
CA THR A 169 3.69 25.30 -43.78
C THR A 169 3.27 24.12 -44.64
N SER A 170 2.10 23.52 -44.39
CA SER A 170 1.55 22.45 -45.23
C SER A 170 1.30 22.88 -46.67
N ASN A 171 0.75 24.08 -46.87
CA ASN A 171 0.52 24.60 -48.22
C ASN A 171 1.83 24.90 -48.94
N LYS A 172 2.83 25.43 -48.23
CA LYS A 172 4.15 25.70 -48.78
C LYS A 172 4.89 24.41 -49.16
N LEU A 173 4.81 23.37 -48.32
CA LEU A 173 5.33 22.04 -48.64
C LEU A 173 4.67 21.42 -49.87
N LYS A 174 3.35 21.56 -50.04
CA LYS A 174 2.64 21.09 -51.25
C LYS A 174 3.06 21.84 -52.51
N SER A 175 3.43 23.10 -52.39
CA SER A 175 3.90 23.93 -53.52
C SER A 175 5.37 23.75 -53.85
N MET A 176 6.14 23.08 -53.00
CA MET A 176 7.56 22.79 -53.26
C MET A 176 7.66 21.52 -54.11
N GLN A 177 8.27 21.64 -55.28
CA GLN A 177 8.74 20.47 -56.03
C GLN A 177 9.98 19.93 -55.32
N PHE A 178 9.82 18.79 -54.66
CA PHE A 178 10.93 17.98 -54.21
C PHE A 178 11.39 17.16 -55.40
N HIS A 179 12.57 17.48 -55.94
CA HIS A 179 13.27 16.71 -56.96
C HIS A 179 13.89 15.44 -56.36
#